data_AF-A0AAX4HMQ2-F1
#
_entry.id   AF-A0AAX4HMQ2-F1
#
_cell.length_a   1.000
_cell.length_b   1.000
_cell.length_c   1.000
_cell.angle_alpha   90.00
_cell.angle_beta   90.00
_cell.angle_gamma   90.00
#
_symmetry.space_group_name_H-M   'P 1'
#
loop_
_entity.id
_entity.type
_entity.pdbx_description
1 polymer ?
#
loop_
_entity_poly.entity_id
_entity_poly.type
_entity_poly.pdbx_seq_one_letter_code
_entity_poly.pdbx_strand_id
1 'polypeptide(L)'
;MKHFIIALLLSLFVVSCGGPSTSKKNPIETVTSTSYSNAPIFLKSQDVECYSRNFSGPVEFGLHLFLNGQETFETKSFDGLINQSTLQNGEIISNAVYGERVEIIRSPVQRYIGIAAPKRISLCADLDQYERGSVESAALNAAYFIAKTNTTFKSAVSNIKIRPITLNISPSILQSNIILNQKGERVKESSYWTDNALYSPVNERITFLPHSQELRQLGLTVNFWEVPMIASHEYGHHIYQAIFPYQNNLSIGCFDHLKKTETKNKTFGFRSVEIDDVVTAYNEAFADLISYYTLGENERGVKGIKCLEVTRDVGSNTLIDGKSKVLSKSVVNTFFSFIEQFSSCESPSFQEVHILGASLAYSMDQFMSAMTSSKSQKLQILVDWVKDMKTNHSKLKEHYPEKYFEEMMSLFVEKNLQKFNNIEEGCEAVKTYLPAINVNRCSHAI
;
A
#
# COMPACT_ATOMS: atom_id res chain seq x y z
N MET A 1 39.74 -52.52 34.25
CA MET A 1 39.55 -53.89 33.72
C MET A 1 38.52 -53.86 32.60
N LYS A 2 38.99 -54.12 31.38
CA LYS A 2 38.34 -54.68 30.17
C LYS A 2 36.86 -54.33 29.85
N HIS A 3 36.71 -53.77 28.65
CA HIS A 3 35.49 -53.79 27.83
C HIS A 3 34.94 -55.21 27.67
N PHE A 4 33.63 -55.38 27.41
CA PHE A 4 33.15 -56.13 26.25
C PHE A 4 31.63 -55.98 26.05
N ILE A 5 31.26 -55.79 24.79
CA ILE A 5 29.91 -55.79 24.21
C ILE A 5 29.45 -57.24 24.03
N ILE A 6 28.19 -57.55 24.37
CA ILE A 6 27.46 -58.66 23.74
C ILE A 6 26.02 -58.21 23.47
N ALA A 7 25.70 -58.08 22.19
CA ALA A 7 24.36 -58.17 21.68
C ALA A 7 24.01 -59.66 21.50
N LEU A 8 22.80 -60.08 21.87
CA LEU A 8 22.20 -61.27 21.26
C LEU A 8 20.67 -61.15 21.23
N LEU A 9 20.17 -61.21 20.00
CA LEU A 9 18.78 -61.42 19.63
C LEU A 9 18.24 -62.74 20.17
N LEU A 10 16.99 -62.74 20.63
CA LEU A 10 16.10 -63.90 20.47
C LEU A 10 14.64 -63.44 20.42
N SER A 11 14.13 -63.51 19.21
CA SER A 11 12.72 -63.41 18.84
C SER A 11 12.00 -64.73 19.16
N LEU A 12 10.85 -64.63 19.81
CA LEU A 12 9.79 -65.64 19.76
C LEU A 12 8.43 -64.92 19.74
N PHE A 13 7.80 -64.98 18.58
CA PHE A 13 6.38 -64.71 18.37
C PHE A 13 5.53 -65.69 19.19
N VAL A 14 4.37 -65.27 19.71
CA VAL A 14 3.02 -65.70 19.26
C VAL A 14 1.94 -64.85 19.96
N VAL A 15 1.27 -64.02 19.14
CA VAL A 15 -0.19 -63.73 19.05
C VAL A 15 -1.04 -63.68 20.33
N SER A 16 -1.61 -62.51 20.59
CA SER A 16 -3.00 -62.41 21.06
C SER A 16 -3.71 -61.17 20.49
N CYS A 17 -4.74 -61.48 19.71
CA CYS A 17 -5.94 -60.74 19.30
C CYS A 17 -6.15 -59.28 19.78
N GLY A 18 -6.24 -58.39 18.78
CA GLY A 18 -7.31 -57.40 18.60
C GLY A 18 -7.84 -56.64 19.82
N GLY A 19 -7.33 -55.41 20.00
CA GLY A 19 -8.09 -54.31 20.58
C GLY A 19 -8.13 -53.16 19.55
N PRO A 20 -9.27 -52.45 19.39
CA PRO A 20 -9.39 -51.42 18.37
C PRO A 20 -8.33 -50.35 18.63
N SER A 21 -7.50 -50.09 17.63
CA SER A 21 -6.78 -48.83 17.51
C SER A 21 -7.83 -47.74 17.52
N THR A 22 -8.10 -47.20 18.70
CA THR A 22 -8.64 -45.86 18.83
C THR A 22 -7.56 -44.98 18.24
N SER A 23 -7.70 -44.66 16.95
CA SER A 23 -7.19 -43.40 16.45
C SER A 23 -7.71 -42.38 17.45
N LYS A 24 -6.85 -41.92 18.36
CA LYS A 24 -7.08 -40.67 19.07
C LYS A 24 -7.12 -39.65 17.95
N LYS A 25 -8.32 -39.45 17.38
CA LYS A 25 -8.68 -38.21 16.72
C LYS A 25 -8.24 -37.16 17.72
N ASN A 26 -7.23 -36.38 17.35
CA ASN A 26 -6.96 -35.13 18.04
C ASN A 26 -8.33 -34.48 18.26
N PRO A 27 -8.72 -34.14 19.50
CA PRO A 27 -10.01 -33.54 19.74
C PRO A 27 -10.10 -32.36 18.79
N ILE A 28 -11.06 -32.42 17.85
CA ILE A 28 -11.40 -31.27 17.02
C ILE A 28 -11.79 -30.22 18.06
N GLU A 29 -10.92 -29.23 18.23
CA GLU A 29 -11.04 -28.22 19.28
C GLU A 29 -12.35 -27.44 19.03
N THR A 30 -13.35 -27.64 19.89
CA THR A 30 -14.69 -27.09 19.67
C THR A 30 -14.67 -25.58 19.90
N VAL A 31 -14.80 -24.81 18.82
CA VAL A 31 -15.06 -23.37 18.86
C VAL A 31 -16.52 -23.16 19.29
N THR A 32 -16.75 -22.37 20.34
CA THR A 32 -18.10 -22.17 20.90
C THR A 32 -18.90 -21.07 20.22
N SER A 33 -18.24 -20.09 19.61
CA SER A 33 -18.89 -19.02 18.85
C SER A 33 -17.96 -18.37 17.82
N THR A 34 -18.55 -17.74 16.79
CA THR A 34 -17.82 -16.96 15.78
C THR A 34 -18.44 -15.58 15.63
N SER A 35 -17.61 -14.53 15.66
CA SER A 35 -18.00 -13.15 15.31
C SER A 35 -17.37 -12.74 13.98
N TYR A 36 -18.04 -11.84 13.25
CA TYR A 36 -17.56 -11.27 11.98
C TYR A 36 -17.60 -9.75 12.06
N SER A 37 -16.55 -9.09 11.57
CA SER A 37 -16.51 -7.63 11.35
C SER A 37 -16.03 -7.28 9.95
N ASN A 38 -16.34 -6.04 9.52
CA ASN A 38 -15.96 -5.49 8.22
C ASN A 38 -16.59 -6.26 7.06
N ALA A 39 -17.90 -6.47 7.08
CA ALA A 39 -18.57 -7.30 6.09
C ALA A 39 -18.36 -6.73 4.67
N PRO A 40 -17.71 -7.46 3.74
CA PRO A 40 -17.34 -6.91 2.44
C PRO A 40 -18.53 -6.82 1.48
N ILE A 41 -18.54 -5.76 0.68
CA ILE A 41 -19.40 -5.61 -0.50
C ILE A 41 -18.59 -6.08 -1.70
N PHE A 42 -18.74 -7.36 -2.06
CA PHE A 42 -18.04 -7.94 -3.19
C PHE A 42 -18.59 -7.42 -4.52
N LEU A 43 -17.66 -7.13 -5.42
CA LEU A 43 -18.00 -6.89 -6.82
C LEU A 43 -18.37 -8.21 -7.50
N LYS A 44 -19.29 -8.13 -8.45
CA LYS A 44 -19.67 -9.26 -9.29
C LYS A 44 -19.06 -9.09 -10.68
N SER A 45 -18.78 -10.19 -11.36
CA SER A 45 -18.50 -10.15 -12.79
C SER A 45 -19.82 -9.97 -13.53
N GLN A 46 -19.87 -9.00 -14.44
CA GLN A 46 -21.06 -8.74 -15.24
C GLN A 46 -21.23 -9.82 -16.31
N ASP A 47 -20.15 -10.13 -17.03
CA ASP A 47 -20.16 -11.10 -18.12
C ASP A 47 -19.06 -12.13 -17.95
N VAL A 48 -19.43 -13.27 -17.36
CA VAL A 48 -18.52 -14.39 -17.09
C VAL A 48 -18.10 -15.10 -18.39
N GLU A 49 -18.91 -14.95 -19.45
CA GLU A 49 -18.72 -15.60 -20.75
C GLU A 49 -18.60 -14.54 -21.86
N CYS A 50 -17.51 -13.78 -21.85
CA CYS A 50 -17.13 -13.05 -23.05
C CYS A 50 -16.81 -14.09 -24.14
N TYR A 51 -17.70 -14.23 -25.13
CA TYR A 51 -17.42 -15.01 -26.33
C TYR A 51 -16.06 -14.57 -26.85
N SER A 52 -15.18 -15.51 -27.17
CA SER A 52 -13.77 -15.34 -27.55
C SER A 52 -13.56 -14.55 -28.86
N ARG A 53 -14.21 -13.41 -28.98
CA ARG A 53 -14.09 -12.43 -30.04
C ARG A 53 -12.94 -11.54 -29.67
N ASN A 54 -11.88 -11.61 -30.47
CA ASN A 54 -10.80 -10.64 -30.38
C ASN A 54 -11.33 -9.25 -30.78
N PHE A 55 -10.84 -8.21 -30.10
CA PHE A 55 -11.07 -6.85 -30.55
C PHE A 55 -10.45 -6.67 -31.93
N SER A 56 -11.23 -6.20 -32.90
CA SER A 56 -10.82 -6.02 -34.30
C SER A 56 -10.50 -4.57 -34.66
N GLY A 57 -10.46 -3.67 -33.68
CA GLY A 57 -10.25 -2.23 -33.85
C GLY A 57 -9.76 -1.57 -32.55
N PRO A 58 -9.74 -0.24 -32.47
CA PRO A 58 -9.41 0.50 -31.25
C PRO A 58 -10.26 0.00 -30.08
N VAL A 59 -9.63 -0.21 -28.94
CA VAL A 59 -10.31 -0.71 -27.75
C VAL A 59 -10.60 0.45 -26.82
N GLU A 60 -11.86 0.84 -26.75
CA GLU A 60 -12.31 1.94 -25.90
C GLU A 60 -13.33 1.45 -24.88
N PHE A 61 -13.20 1.93 -23.64
CA PHE A 61 -14.17 1.68 -22.59
C PHE A 61 -14.55 2.96 -21.87
N GLY A 62 -15.82 3.10 -21.53
CA GLY A 62 -16.35 4.08 -20.61
C GLY A 62 -15.96 3.77 -19.18
N LEU A 63 -15.35 4.75 -18.50
CA LEU A 63 -14.86 4.65 -17.13
C LEU A 63 -15.70 5.51 -16.19
N HIS A 64 -16.14 4.91 -15.08
CA HIS A 64 -16.72 5.64 -13.95
C HIS A 64 -15.59 6.17 -13.07
N LEU A 65 -15.39 7.48 -13.07
CA LEU A 65 -14.30 8.14 -12.38
C LEU A 65 -14.80 9.05 -11.28
N PHE A 66 -13.95 9.30 -10.29
CA PHE A 66 -14.19 10.33 -9.28
C PHE A 66 -13.08 11.37 -9.33
N LEU A 67 -13.40 12.51 -9.94
CA LEU A 67 -12.43 13.57 -10.22
C LEU A 67 -12.83 14.80 -9.42
N ASN A 68 -11.93 15.30 -8.59
CA ASN A 68 -12.14 16.53 -7.81
C ASN A 68 -13.48 16.58 -7.03
N GLY A 69 -13.93 15.45 -6.50
CA GLY A 69 -15.14 15.36 -5.68
C GLY A 69 -16.42 15.17 -6.50
N GLN A 70 -16.30 14.93 -7.80
CA GLN A 70 -17.42 14.73 -8.71
C GLN A 70 -17.32 13.38 -9.43
N GLU A 71 -18.44 12.66 -9.47
CA GLU A 71 -18.57 11.49 -10.32
C GLU A 71 -18.57 11.93 -11.79
N THR A 72 -17.68 11.34 -12.58
CA THR A 72 -17.48 11.65 -13.99
C THR A 72 -17.52 10.35 -14.78
N PHE A 73 -17.92 10.43 -16.04
CA PHE A 73 -17.85 9.32 -16.98
C PHE A 73 -16.99 9.72 -18.17
N GLU A 74 -15.93 8.97 -18.45
CA GLU A 74 -15.01 9.27 -19.55
C GLU A 74 -14.69 8.01 -20.36
N THR A 75 -14.80 8.10 -21.68
CA THR A 75 -14.32 7.05 -22.59
C THR A 75 -12.80 7.16 -22.75
N LYS A 76 -12.09 6.04 -22.56
CA LYS A 76 -10.63 5.94 -22.68
C LYS A 76 -10.21 4.81 -23.61
N SER A 77 -9.11 5.02 -24.32
CA SER A 77 -8.44 3.96 -25.08
C SER A 77 -7.62 3.05 -24.14
N PHE A 78 -7.72 1.75 -24.41
CA PHE A 78 -7.00 0.65 -23.80
C PHE A 78 -6.11 -0.08 -24.80
N ASP A 79 -5.81 0.58 -25.92
CA ASP A 79 -4.89 0.05 -26.93
C ASP A 79 -3.54 -0.26 -26.28
N GLY A 80 -3.06 -1.49 -26.47
CA GLY A 80 -1.82 -1.95 -25.84
C GLY A 80 -1.92 -2.31 -24.35
N LEU A 81 -3.12 -2.30 -23.75
CA LEU A 81 -3.38 -2.85 -22.40
C LEU A 81 -4.15 -4.17 -22.40
N ILE A 82 -4.76 -4.50 -23.54
CA ILE A 82 -5.60 -5.70 -23.70
C ILE A 82 -4.96 -6.65 -24.69
N ASN A 83 -4.92 -7.93 -24.33
CA ASN A 83 -4.49 -9.02 -25.20
C ASN A 83 -5.65 -10.00 -25.35
N GLN A 84 -6.10 -10.17 -26.59
CA GLN A 84 -7.33 -10.89 -26.92
C GLN A 84 -8.50 -10.30 -26.13
N SER A 85 -9.14 -11.07 -25.24
CA SER A 85 -10.22 -10.63 -24.38
C SER A 85 -9.77 -10.40 -22.92
N THR A 86 -8.46 -10.29 -22.64
CA THR A 86 -7.95 -10.19 -21.27
C THR A 86 -7.24 -8.88 -21.01
N LEU A 87 -7.46 -8.28 -19.84
CA LEU A 87 -6.77 -7.08 -19.39
C LEU A 87 -5.35 -7.43 -18.94
N GLN A 88 -4.47 -7.52 -19.92
CA GLN A 88 -3.08 -7.93 -19.81
C GLN A 88 -2.33 -7.46 -21.05
N ASN A 89 -1.14 -6.87 -20.86
CA ASN A 89 -0.22 -6.59 -21.97
C ASN A 89 1.19 -7.16 -21.75
N GLY A 90 1.52 -7.63 -20.54
CA GLY A 90 2.83 -8.19 -20.23
C GLY A 90 3.96 -7.15 -20.10
N GLU A 91 3.70 -5.88 -20.41
CA GLU A 91 4.66 -4.78 -20.23
C GLU A 91 4.40 -3.97 -18.96
N ILE A 92 3.13 -3.66 -18.70
CA ILE A 92 2.69 -2.86 -17.55
C ILE A 92 1.82 -3.72 -16.62
N ILE A 93 0.82 -4.40 -17.18
CA ILE A 93 -0.09 -5.29 -16.45
C ILE A 93 0.22 -6.72 -16.85
N SER A 94 0.71 -7.52 -15.90
CA SER A 94 1.02 -8.93 -16.12
C SER A 94 -0.24 -9.77 -16.18
N ASN A 95 -1.21 -9.52 -15.29
CA ASN A 95 -2.56 -10.08 -15.30
C ASN A 95 -3.48 -9.19 -14.45
N ALA A 96 -4.75 -9.06 -14.84
CA ALA A 96 -5.82 -8.62 -13.95
C ALA A 96 -6.68 -9.80 -13.51
N VAL A 97 -6.93 -9.91 -12.21
CA VAL A 97 -7.61 -11.06 -11.61
C VAL A 97 -8.62 -10.65 -10.55
N TYR A 98 -9.59 -11.52 -10.26
CA TYR A 98 -10.63 -11.32 -9.25
C TYR A 98 -11.02 -12.65 -8.56
N GLY A 99 -11.80 -12.54 -7.49
CA GLY A 99 -12.40 -13.72 -6.83
C GLY A 99 -11.44 -14.60 -6.03
N GLU A 100 -10.21 -14.12 -5.78
CA GLU A 100 -9.28 -14.77 -4.84
C GLU A 100 -9.95 -14.87 -3.47
N ARG A 101 -9.80 -16.01 -2.79
CA ARG A 101 -10.19 -16.13 -1.38
C ARG A 101 -9.03 -16.64 -0.55
N VAL A 102 -8.73 -15.92 0.52
CA VAL A 102 -7.67 -16.25 1.48
C VAL A 102 -8.31 -16.31 2.87
N GLU A 103 -8.22 -17.47 3.53
CA GLU A 103 -8.60 -17.61 4.93
C GLU A 103 -7.34 -17.83 5.78
N ILE A 104 -7.05 -16.91 6.69
CA ILE A 104 -5.92 -16.95 7.60
C ILE A 104 -6.46 -17.25 8.99
N ILE A 105 -6.23 -18.46 9.50
CA ILE A 105 -6.61 -18.81 10.88
C ILE A 105 -5.34 -18.82 11.73
N ARG A 106 -5.30 -17.96 12.74
CA ARG A 106 -4.25 -17.90 13.76
C ARG A 106 -4.77 -18.57 15.03
N SER A 107 -4.19 -19.72 15.37
CA SER A 107 -4.35 -20.35 16.67
C SER A 107 -3.02 -20.32 17.44
N PRO A 108 -3.02 -20.50 18.77
CA PRO A 108 -1.80 -20.60 19.56
C PRO A 108 -0.86 -21.73 19.12
N VAL A 109 -1.36 -22.72 18.38
CA VAL A 109 -0.64 -23.96 18.05
C VAL A 109 -0.37 -24.08 16.55
N GLN A 110 -1.15 -23.39 15.71
CA GLN A 110 -1.05 -23.57 14.26
C GLN A 110 -1.51 -22.33 13.49
N ARG A 111 -0.85 -22.09 12.35
CA ARG A 111 -1.33 -21.18 11.32
C ARG A 111 -1.91 -22.00 10.17
N TYR A 112 -3.17 -21.78 9.84
CA TYR A 112 -3.80 -22.34 8.64
C TYR A 112 -4.00 -21.22 7.61
N ILE A 113 -3.70 -21.53 6.35
CA ILE A 113 -3.92 -20.63 5.22
C ILE A 113 -4.68 -21.43 4.15
N GLY A 114 -5.96 -21.14 3.98
CA GLY A 114 -6.76 -21.64 2.87
C GLY A 114 -6.70 -20.65 1.70
N ILE A 115 -6.40 -21.12 0.49
CA ILE A 115 -6.34 -20.28 -0.71
C ILE A 115 -7.21 -20.90 -1.80
N ALA A 116 -8.21 -20.16 -2.26
CA ALA A 116 -8.89 -20.42 -3.53
C ALA A 116 -8.29 -19.50 -4.59
N ALA A 117 -7.88 -20.11 -5.71
CA ALA A 117 -7.20 -19.43 -6.79
C ALA A 117 -8.10 -18.34 -7.45
N PRO A 118 -7.51 -17.22 -7.87
CA PRO A 118 -8.26 -16.17 -8.55
C PRO A 118 -8.63 -16.56 -9.99
N LYS A 119 -9.61 -15.84 -10.55
CA LYS A 119 -10.00 -15.91 -11.97
C LYS A 119 -9.46 -14.70 -12.72
N ARG A 120 -9.11 -14.86 -14.00
CA ARG A 120 -8.70 -13.74 -14.86
C ARG A 120 -9.90 -12.88 -15.23
N ILE A 121 -9.68 -11.57 -15.32
CA ILE A 121 -10.67 -10.63 -15.83
C ILE A 121 -10.72 -10.74 -17.35
N SER A 122 -11.92 -11.00 -17.86
CA SER A 122 -12.21 -11.08 -19.30
C SER A 122 -13.09 -9.90 -19.69
N LEU A 123 -12.81 -9.32 -20.85
CA LEU A 123 -13.49 -8.17 -21.42
C LEU A 123 -14.19 -8.59 -22.73
N CYS A 124 -15.36 -8.03 -22.96
CA CYS A 124 -16.27 -8.38 -24.04
C CYS A 124 -16.16 -7.31 -25.13
N ALA A 125 -15.84 -7.73 -26.36
CA ALA A 125 -15.58 -6.82 -27.47
C ALA A 125 -16.81 -6.07 -27.99
N ASP A 126 -18.00 -6.52 -27.61
CA ASP A 126 -19.30 -5.93 -27.93
C ASP A 126 -19.83 -4.97 -26.86
N LEU A 127 -19.09 -4.77 -25.77
CA LEU A 127 -19.39 -3.77 -24.76
C LEU A 127 -18.44 -2.58 -24.88
N ASP A 128 -19.00 -1.39 -24.73
CA ASP A 128 -18.27 -0.12 -24.63
C ASP A 128 -18.16 0.38 -23.19
N GLN A 129 -18.87 -0.23 -22.24
CA GLN A 129 -18.79 0.07 -20.81
C GLN A 129 -19.26 -1.11 -19.96
N TYR A 130 -18.88 -1.09 -18.69
CA TYR A 130 -19.31 -2.04 -17.67
C TYR A 130 -20.08 -1.34 -16.55
N GLU A 131 -20.96 -2.07 -15.88
CA GLU A 131 -21.62 -1.59 -14.68
C GLU A 131 -20.59 -1.13 -13.65
N ARG A 132 -20.82 0.04 -13.05
CA ARG A 132 -19.93 0.65 -12.04
C ARG A 132 -19.51 -0.32 -10.92
N GLY A 133 -20.43 -1.19 -10.48
CA GLY A 133 -20.22 -2.18 -9.41
C GLY A 133 -19.63 -3.51 -9.85
N SER A 134 -19.08 -3.60 -11.06
CA SER A 134 -18.48 -4.81 -11.62
C SER A 134 -16.97 -4.91 -11.39
N VAL A 135 -16.41 -6.13 -11.41
CA VAL A 135 -14.96 -6.32 -11.34
C VAL A 135 -14.24 -5.78 -12.58
N GLU A 136 -14.91 -5.80 -13.73
CA GLU A 136 -14.42 -5.32 -15.02
C GLU A 136 -14.23 -3.79 -14.99
N SER A 137 -15.25 -3.04 -14.56
CA SER A 137 -15.17 -1.59 -14.36
C SER A 137 -14.05 -1.21 -13.40
N ALA A 138 -13.95 -1.89 -12.24
CA ALA A 138 -12.91 -1.63 -11.26
C ALA A 138 -11.50 -1.90 -11.81
N ALA A 139 -11.34 -2.96 -12.60
CA ALA A 139 -10.06 -3.32 -13.20
C ALA A 139 -9.64 -2.33 -14.30
N LEU A 140 -10.57 -1.94 -15.17
CA LEU A 140 -10.32 -0.97 -16.23
C LEU A 140 -9.87 0.38 -15.66
N ASN A 141 -10.57 0.89 -14.64
CA ASN A 141 -10.18 2.12 -13.98
C ASN A 141 -8.75 2.05 -13.41
N ALA A 142 -8.47 1.02 -12.60
CA ALA A 142 -7.16 0.87 -11.97
C ALA A 142 -6.04 0.68 -13.01
N ALA A 143 -6.25 -0.17 -14.02
CA ALA A 143 -5.27 -0.44 -15.06
C ALA A 143 -4.96 0.80 -15.91
N TYR A 144 -5.97 1.61 -16.24
CA TYR A 144 -5.78 2.84 -17.00
C TYR A 144 -4.85 3.81 -16.28
N PHE A 145 -5.07 4.07 -14.99
CA PHE A 145 -4.21 5.00 -14.25
C PHE A 145 -2.83 4.43 -13.93
N ILE A 146 -2.71 3.12 -13.70
CA ILE A 146 -1.40 2.45 -13.63
C ILE A 146 -0.61 2.67 -14.94
N ALA A 147 -1.26 2.46 -16.09
CA ALA A 147 -0.63 2.63 -17.39
C ALA A 147 -0.26 4.08 -17.70
N LYS A 148 -1.14 5.02 -17.34
CA LYS A 148 -0.89 6.45 -17.45
C LYS A 148 0.30 6.86 -16.60
N THR A 149 0.35 6.46 -15.33
CA THR A 149 1.49 6.72 -14.44
C THR A 149 2.78 6.14 -14.98
N ASN A 150 2.76 4.89 -15.46
CA ASN A 150 3.93 4.27 -16.10
C ASN A 150 4.42 5.07 -17.31
N THR A 151 3.52 5.43 -18.22
CA THR A 151 3.85 6.17 -19.45
C THR A 151 4.46 7.53 -19.14
N THR A 152 3.80 8.31 -18.27
CA THR A 152 4.30 9.62 -17.85
C THR A 152 5.65 9.48 -17.14
N PHE A 153 5.79 8.52 -16.22
CA PHE A 153 7.06 8.27 -15.54
C PHE A 153 8.18 7.90 -16.52
N LYS A 154 7.93 6.99 -17.47
CA LYS A 154 8.92 6.53 -18.45
C LYS A 154 9.35 7.62 -19.43
N SER A 155 8.44 8.55 -19.76
CA SER A 155 8.79 9.73 -20.56
C SER A 155 9.76 10.67 -19.85
N ALA A 156 9.69 10.74 -18.52
CA ALA A 156 10.57 11.55 -17.69
C ALA A 156 11.86 10.82 -17.30
N VAL A 157 11.80 9.49 -17.13
CA VAL A 157 12.88 8.66 -16.58
C VAL A 157 13.01 7.36 -17.39
N SER A 158 13.99 7.31 -18.30
CA SER A 158 14.14 6.22 -19.27
C SER A 158 14.84 4.95 -18.75
N ASN A 159 15.67 5.07 -17.71
CA ASN A 159 16.65 4.03 -17.33
C ASN A 159 16.24 3.13 -16.14
N ILE A 160 14.97 3.15 -15.72
CA ILE A 160 14.48 2.27 -14.65
C ILE A 160 13.69 1.11 -15.26
N LYS A 161 14.15 -0.13 -15.05
CA LYS A 161 13.39 -1.32 -15.45
C LYS A 161 12.32 -1.62 -14.41
N ILE A 162 11.06 -1.41 -14.78
CA ILE A 162 9.88 -1.73 -13.97
C ILE A 162 9.28 -3.01 -14.55
N ARG A 163 8.94 -3.97 -13.69
CA ARG A 163 8.32 -5.23 -14.11
C ARG A 163 6.80 -5.03 -14.26
N PRO A 164 6.11 -5.87 -15.03
CA PRO A 164 4.65 -5.80 -15.11
C PRO A 164 4.01 -6.25 -13.79
N ILE A 165 3.00 -5.53 -13.33
CA ILE A 165 2.32 -5.77 -12.04
C ILE A 165 1.09 -6.68 -12.22
N THR A 166 0.78 -7.51 -11.23
CA THR A 166 -0.54 -8.16 -11.13
C THR A 166 -1.56 -7.22 -10.49
N LEU A 167 -2.73 -7.06 -11.09
CA LEU A 167 -3.86 -6.33 -10.52
C LEU A 167 -4.87 -7.32 -9.93
N ASN A 168 -5.22 -7.18 -8.65
CA ASN A 168 -6.16 -8.05 -7.94
C ASN A 168 -7.35 -7.24 -7.44
N ILE A 169 -8.54 -7.57 -7.94
CA ILE A 169 -9.76 -6.81 -7.71
C ILE A 169 -10.70 -7.58 -6.77
N SER A 170 -11.10 -6.91 -5.69
CA SER A 170 -12.11 -7.38 -4.74
C SER A 170 -11.87 -8.80 -4.19
N PRO A 171 -10.65 -9.16 -3.71
CA PRO A 171 -10.44 -10.46 -3.10
C PRO A 171 -11.16 -10.57 -1.76
N SER A 172 -11.46 -11.80 -1.34
CA SER A 172 -11.98 -12.09 0.00
C SER A 172 -10.84 -12.54 0.89
N ILE A 173 -10.36 -11.67 1.77
CA ILE A 173 -9.32 -12.02 2.75
C ILE A 173 -9.96 -12.04 4.13
N LEU A 174 -10.17 -13.24 4.67
CA LEU A 174 -10.73 -13.47 6.00
C LEU A 174 -9.59 -13.80 6.97
N GLN A 175 -9.45 -13.00 8.03
CA GLN A 175 -8.54 -13.29 9.13
C GLN A 175 -9.33 -13.73 10.34
N SER A 176 -8.93 -14.83 10.97
CA SER A 176 -9.56 -15.35 12.17
C SER A 176 -8.54 -15.58 13.27
N ASN A 177 -8.85 -15.14 14.49
CA ASN A 177 -8.08 -15.42 15.69
C ASN A 177 -8.90 -16.31 16.61
N ILE A 178 -8.29 -17.38 17.13
CA ILE A 178 -8.89 -18.22 18.17
C ILE A 178 -8.38 -17.73 19.52
N ILE A 179 -9.27 -17.18 20.34
CA ILE A 179 -8.97 -16.64 21.66
C ILE A 179 -9.75 -17.36 22.76
N LEU A 180 -9.32 -17.22 24.01
CA LEU A 180 -10.09 -17.65 25.18
C LEU A 180 -10.92 -16.48 25.69
N ASN A 181 -12.23 -16.66 25.83
CA ASN A 181 -13.10 -15.66 26.46
C ASN A 181 -12.92 -15.68 27.99
N GLN A 182 -13.63 -14.78 28.70
CA GLN A 182 -13.57 -14.66 30.16
C GLN A 182 -14.03 -15.93 30.91
N LYS A 183 -14.75 -16.84 30.24
CA LYS A 183 -15.20 -18.13 30.78
C LYS A 183 -14.24 -19.28 30.45
N GLY A 184 -13.10 -18.99 29.80
CA GLY A 184 -12.14 -20.00 29.35
C GLY A 184 -12.60 -20.78 28.10
N GLU A 185 -13.66 -20.34 27.42
CA GLU A 185 -14.14 -20.97 26.19
C GLU A 185 -13.41 -20.41 24.97
N ARG A 186 -13.16 -21.25 23.97
CA ARG A 186 -12.49 -20.83 22.73
C ARG A 186 -13.49 -20.18 21.76
N VAL A 187 -13.25 -18.92 21.43
CA VAL A 187 -14.04 -18.13 20.49
C VAL A 187 -13.21 -17.82 19.25
N LYS A 188 -13.83 -17.87 18.06
CA LYS A 188 -13.22 -17.48 16.78
C LYS A 188 -13.67 -16.06 16.44
N GLU A 189 -12.79 -15.08 16.60
CA GLU A 189 -13.04 -13.71 16.11
C GLU A 189 -12.55 -13.61 14.67
N SER A 190 -13.45 -13.32 13.73
CA SER A 190 -13.11 -13.20 12.31
C SER A 190 -13.34 -11.78 11.79
N SER A 191 -12.45 -11.30 10.94
CA SER A 191 -12.57 -10.00 10.28
C SER A 191 -12.14 -10.11 8.83
N TYR A 192 -12.87 -9.43 7.94
CA TYR A 192 -12.42 -9.30 6.56
C TYR A 192 -11.47 -8.11 6.43
N TRP A 193 -10.51 -8.25 5.51
CA TRP A 193 -9.76 -7.10 5.05
C TRP A 193 -10.59 -6.37 3.99
N THR A 194 -11.07 -5.19 4.35
CA THR A 194 -11.82 -4.27 3.50
C THR A 194 -11.17 -2.89 3.52
N ASP A 195 -11.76 -1.97 2.75
CA ASP A 195 -11.55 -0.53 2.88
C ASP A 195 -10.08 -0.14 2.71
N ASN A 196 -9.39 -0.76 1.76
CA ASN A 196 -8.01 -0.44 1.46
C ASN A 196 -7.62 -0.73 0.01
N ALA A 197 -6.58 -0.06 -0.45
CA ALA A 197 -5.76 -0.50 -1.57
C ALA A 197 -4.35 -0.77 -1.02
N LEU A 198 -3.63 -1.71 -1.62
CA LEU A 198 -2.27 -2.03 -1.17
C LEU A 198 -1.41 -2.56 -2.30
N TYR A 199 -0.12 -2.26 -2.22
CA TYR A 199 0.94 -2.88 -2.98
C TYR A 199 1.65 -3.95 -2.14
N SER A 200 1.83 -5.13 -2.75
CA SER A 200 2.60 -6.23 -2.19
C SER A 200 3.90 -6.42 -2.99
N PRO A 201 5.07 -6.10 -2.41
CA PRO A 201 6.36 -6.24 -3.10
C PRO A 201 6.74 -7.70 -3.37
N VAL A 202 6.31 -8.63 -2.52
CA VAL A 202 6.64 -10.07 -2.63
C VAL A 202 6.03 -10.69 -3.90
N ASN A 203 4.80 -10.30 -4.22
CA ASN A 203 4.05 -10.87 -5.34
C ASN A 203 3.95 -9.92 -6.53
N GLU A 204 4.63 -8.76 -6.47
CA GLU A 204 4.50 -7.66 -7.45
C GLU A 204 3.02 -7.45 -7.81
N ARG A 205 2.20 -7.18 -6.78
CA ARG A 205 0.73 -7.15 -6.89
C ARG A 205 0.15 -5.88 -6.27
N ILE A 206 -0.74 -5.21 -7.00
CA ILE A 206 -1.63 -4.18 -6.45
C ILE A 206 -2.99 -4.80 -6.21
N THR A 207 -3.53 -4.62 -5.02
CA THR A 207 -4.82 -5.19 -4.60
C THR A 207 -5.76 -4.08 -4.18
N PHE A 208 -6.96 -4.06 -4.79
CA PHE A 208 -8.07 -3.21 -4.37
C PHE A 208 -9.05 -4.06 -3.58
N LEU A 209 -9.12 -3.84 -2.26
CA LEU A 209 -10.04 -4.57 -1.38
C LEU A 209 -11.48 -4.08 -1.57
N PRO A 210 -12.48 -4.95 -1.34
CA PRO A 210 -13.87 -4.49 -1.29
C PRO A 210 -14.07 -3.49 -0.15
N HIS A 211 -15.05 -2.60 -0.30
CA HIS A 211 -15.51 -1.77 0.80
C HIS A 211 -16.36 -2.59 1.78
N SER A 212 -16.33 -2.23 3.05
CA SER A 212 -17.21 -2.81 4.06
C SER A 212 -18.61 -2.18 4.03
N GLN A 213 -19.60 -2.93 4.49
CA GLN A 213 -20.96 -2.41 4.69
C GLN A 213 -20.95 -1.26 5.70
N GLU A 214 -20.12 -1.37 6.74
CA GLU A 214 -19.92 -0.39 7.78
C GLU A 214 -19.44 0.95 7.20
N LEU A 215 -18.39 0.95 6.36
CA LEU A 215 -17.89 2.18 5.74
C LEU A 215 -18.91 2.83 4.79
N ARG A 216 -19.70 2.02 4.08
CA ARG A 216 -20.82 2.54 3.26
C ARG A 216 -21.92 3.18 4.11
N GLN A 217 -22.26 2.58 5.25
CA GLN A 217 -23.25 3.15 6.19
C GLN A 217 -22.76 4.46 6.81
N LEU A 218 -21.44 4.64 6.95
CA LEU A 218 -20.81 5.89 7.36
C LEU A 218 -20.77 6.96 6.25
N GLY A 219 -21.32 6.67 5.06
CA GLY A 219 -21.53 7.65 4.00
C GLY A 219 -20.42 7.74 2.97
N LEU A 220 -19.44 6.82 2.94
CA LEU A 220 -18.48 6.78 1.84
C LEU A 220 -19.18 6.30 0.56
N THR A 221 -19.35 7.19 -0.41
CA THR A 221 -20.06 6.91 -1.68
C THR A 221 -19.13 6.49 -2.82
N VAL A 222 -17.84 6.81 -2.72
CA VAL A 222 -16.84 6.64 -3.78
C VAL A 222 -16.11 5.32 -3.62
N ASN A 223 -15.81 4.61 -4.71
CA ASN A 223 -14.93 3.43 -4.65
C ASN A 223 -13.46 3.80 -4.84
N PHE A 224 -12.54 3.10 -4.15
CA PHE A 224 -11.10 3.41 -4.27
C PHE A 224 -10.52 3.20 -5.67
N TRP A 225 -11.04 2.24 -6.44
CA TRP A 225 -10.64 2.06 -7.85
C TRP A 225 -11.16 3.16 -8.77
N GLU A 226 -12.10 4.01 -8.34
CA GLU A 226 -12.60 5.15 -9.14
C GLU A 226 -11.75 6.42 -8.94
N VAL A 227 -10.86 6.43 -7.95
CA VAL A 227 -10.03 7.58 -7.60
C VAL A 227 -8.64 7.42 -8.22
N PRO A 228 -8.27 8.22 -9.24
CA PRO A 228 -7.03 8.04 -10.00
C PRO A 228 -5.77 8.07 -9.14
N MET A 229 -5.77 8.95 -8.13
CA MET A 229 -4.67 9.13 -7.19
C MET A 229 -4.30 7.82 -6.50
N ILE A 230 -5.27 6.98 -6.12
CA ILE A 230 -5.03 5.74 -5.37
C ILE A 230 -4.30 4.72 -6.24
N ALA A 231 -4.78 4.45 -7.46
CA ALA A 231 -4.11 3.51 -8.37
C ALA A 231 -2.68 3.95 -8.71
N SER A 232 -2.49 5.25 -8.90
CA SER A 232 -1.19 5.85 -9.19
C SER A 232 -0.25 5.82 -7.99
N HIS A 233 -0.79 6.00 -6.78
CA HIS A 233 -0.06 5.90 -5.52
C HIS A 233 0.46 4.46 -5.29
N GLU A 234 -0.41 3.46 -5.41
CA GLU A 234 0.00 2.05 -5.26
C GLU A 234 1.05 1.65 -6.30
N TYR A 235 0.93 2.17 -7.53
CA TYR A 235 1.95 1.98 -8.55
C TYR A 235 3.25 2.73 -8.23
N GLY A 236 3.17 3.86 -7.53
CA GLY A 236 4.33 4.57 -6.98
C GLY A 236 5.17 3.70 -6.05
N HIS A 237 4.55 2.91 -5.18
CA HIS A 237 5.27 1.91 -4.37
C HIS A 237 5.96 0.85 -5.21
N HIS A 238 5.33 0.42 -6.31
CA HIS A 238 5.94 -0.54 -7.24
C HIS A 238 7.17 0.05 -7.94
N ILE A 239 7.11 1.32 -8.36
CA ILE A 239 8.25 2.05 -8.92
C ILE A 239 9.36 2.18 -7.88
N TYR A 240 9.01 2.52 -6.63
CA TYR A 240 9.97 2.61 -5.53
C TYR A 240 10.71 1.29 -5.35
N GLN A 241 9.99 0.17 -5.29
CA GLN A 241 10.55 -1.17 -5.15
C GLN A 241 11.47 -1.56 -6.32
N ALA A 242 11.16 -1.11 -7.54
CA ALA A 242 12.02 -1.34 -8.71
C ALA A 242 13.38 -0.62 -8.58
N ILE A 243 13.43 0.51 -7.87
CA ILE A 243 14.66 1.28 -7.64
C ILE A 243 15.38 0.76 -6.39
N PHE A 244 14.69 0.75 -5.25
CA PHE A 244 15.18 0.35 -3.93
C PHE A 244 14.43 -0.90 -3.45
N PRO A 245 14.89 -2.11 -3.85
CA PRO A 245 14.26 -3.36 -3.49
C PRO A 245 14.52 -3.67 -2.01
N TYR A 246 13.69 -3.10 -1.15
CA TYR A 246 13.75 -3.31 0.28
C TYR A 246 12.79 -4.44 0.64
N GLN A 247 13.26 -5.44 1.39
CA GLN A 247 12.42 -6.54 1.86
C GLN A 247 11.65 -6.09 3.09
N ASN A 248 10.66 -5.22 2.92
CA ASN A 248 9.67 -5.04 3.96
C ASN A 248 8.56 -6.08 3.75
N ASN A 249 8.35 -6.96 4.74
CA ASN A 249 7.28 -7.96 4.71
C ASN A 249 5.89 -7.34 4.97
N LEU A 250 5.85 -6.04 5.27
CA LEU A 250 4.63 -5.28 5.46
C LEU A 250 4.01 -4.95 4.11
N SER A 251 2.79 -5.46 3.89
CA SER A 251 1.88 -4.86 2.92
C SER A 251 1.51 -3.50 3.49
N ILE A 252 1.93 -2.43 2.82
CA ILE A 252 1.59 -1.07 3.22
C ILE A 252 0.24 -0.78 2.59
N GLY A 253 -0.76 -0.52 3.43
CA GLY A 253 -2.11 -0.23 2.96
C GLY A 253 -2.45 1.24 3.17
N CYS A 254 -2.85 1.93 2.10
CA CYS A 254 -3.21 3.36 2.08
C CYS A 254 -4.13 3.83 3.22
N PHE A 255 -5.00 2.95 3.72
CA PHE A 255 -6.15 3.27 4.55
C PHE A 255 -6.19 2.56 5.91
N ASP A 256 -5.07 2.05 6.42
CA ASP A 256 -5.06 1.29 7.68
C ASP A 256 -5.56 2.12 8.90
N HIS A 257 -5.55 3.45 8.81
CA HIS A 257 -6.08 4.36 9.81
C HIS A 257 -7.63 4.41 9.85
N LEU A 258 -8.33 4.06 8.76
CA LEU A 258 -9.80 4.02 8.72
C LEU A 258 -10.40 2.91 9.59
N LYS A 259 -9.63 1.86 9.88
CA LYS A 259 -10.08 0.70 10.68
C LYS A 259 -10.08 0.97 12.19
N LYS A 260 -9.58 2.12 12.65
CA LYS A 260 -9.52 2.50 14.07
C LYS A 260 -10.79 3.24 14.50
N THR A 261 -11.98 2.68 14.25
CA THR A 261 -13.21 3.15 14.88
C THR A 261 -13.36 2.49 16.26
N GLU A 262 -12.94 3.25 17.28
CA GLU A 262 -13.39 3.25 18.68
C GLU A 262 -13.19 2.06 19.64
N THR A 263 -12.82 2.44 20.87
CA THR A 263 -13.04 1.79 22.17
C THR A 263 -12.29 0.50 22.51
N LYS A 264 -11.00 0.65 22.83
CA LYS A 264 -10.50 0.12 24.11
C LYS A 264 -9.67 1.22 24.76
N ASN A 265 -9.84 1.40 26.08
CA ASN A 265 -8.94 2.16 26.94
C ASN A 265 -7.50 1.72 26.68
N LYS A 266 -6.84 2.30 25.67
CA LYS A 266 -5.41 2.08 25.44
C LYS A 266 -4.73 2.88 26.53
N THR A 267 -4.36 2.18 27.60
CA THR A 267 -3.25 2.59 28.45
C THR A 267 -2.11 3.05 27.55
N PHE A 268 -1.59 4.25 27.79
CA PHE A 268 -0.46 4.83 27.07
C PHE A 268 0.58 3.76 26.74
N GLY A 269 0.66 3.41 25.46
CA GLY A 269 1.59 2.43 24.96
C GLY A 269 2.96 3.07 24.74
N PHE A 270 3.99 2.26 24.87
CA PHE A 270 5.33 2.63 24.45
C PHE A 270 5.60 2.04 23.06
N ARG A 271 6.11 2.85 22.14
CA ARG A 271 6.52 2.42 20.78
C ARG A 271 8.01 2.62 20.58
N SER A 272 8.67 1.71 19.87
CA SER A 272 9.95 1.99 19.21
C SER A 272 9.68 2.31 17.74
N VAL A 273 10.51 3.20 17.19
CA VAL A 273 10.59 3.43 15.74
C VAL A 273 11.80 2.67 15.26
N GLU A 274 11.68 1.97 14.14
CA GLU A 274 12.79 1.27 13.51
C GLU A 274 13.16 1.96 12.17
N ILE A 275 14.30 1.59 11.60
CA ILE A 275 14.73 2.08 10.26
C ILE A 275 13.67 1.75 9.20
N ASP A 276 12.97 0.63 9.35
CA ASP A 276 11.90 0.19 8.46
C ASP A 276 10.72 1.16 8.44
N ASP A 277 10.38 1.76 9.59
CA ASP A 277 9.30 2.76 9.67
C ASP A 277 9.68 4.03 8.92
N VAL A 278 10.95 4.46 9.04
CA VAL A 278 11.49 5.61 8.31
C VAL A 278 11.48 5.36 6.80
N VAL A 279 11.97 4.21 6.36
CA VAL A 279 11.96 3.80 4.94
C VAL A 279 10.53 3.71 4.42
N THR A 280 9.59 3.24 5.24
CA THR A 280 8.17 3.17 4.89
C THR A 280 7.58 4.58 4.72
N ALA A 281 7.88 5.52 5.61
CA ALA A 281 7.45 6.92 5.45
C ALA A 281 8.03 7.58 4.19
N TYR A 282 9.26 7.25 3.80
CA TYR A 282 9.83 7.70 2.52
C TYR A 282 9.14 7.08 1.31
N ASN A 283 8.79 5.80 1.37
CA ASN A 283 8.05 5.14 0.31
C ASN A 283 6.64 5.75 0.14
N GLU A 284 5.96 6.06 1.25
CA GLU A 284 4.69 6.81 1.26
C GLU A 284 4.82 8.16 0.57
N ALA A 285 5.83 8.95 0.96
CA ALA A 285 6.09 10.25 0.36
C ALA A 285 6.39 10.15 -1.15
N PHE A 286 7.20 9.16 -1.53
CA PHE A 286 7.52 8.88 -2.93
C PHE A 286 6.26 8.53 -3.74
N ALA A 287 5.41 7.65 -3.22
CA ALA A 287 4.19 7.22 -3.89
C ALA A 287 3.18 8.37 -4.07
N ASP A 288 3.00 9.22 -3.05
CA ASP A 288 2.20 10.44 -3.14
C ASP A 288 2.73 11.39 -4.23
N LEU A 289 4.04 11.60 -4.28
CA LEU A 289 4.65 12.48 -5.27
C LEU A 289 4.64 11.91 -6.69
N ILE A 290 4.82 10.59 -6.86
CA ILE A 290 4.64 9.93 -8.16
C ILE A 290 3.22 10.16 -8.67
N SER A 291 2.22 9.92 -7.82
CA SER A 291 0.82 10.17 -8.15
C SER A 291 0.60 11.63 -8.56
N TYR A 292 1.09 12.57 -7.74
CA TYR A 292 0.94 14.01 -7.97
C TYR A 292 1.59 14.53 -9.27
N TYR A 293 2.76 14.00 -9.64
CA TYR A 293 3.49 14.43 -10.84
C TYR A 293 3.10 13.69 -12.11
N THR A 294 2.51 12.49 -12.01
CA THR A 294 2.11 11.72 -13.22
C THR A 294 0.66 11.93 -13.63
N LEU A 295 -0.17 12.43 -12.71
CA LEU A 295 -1.57 12.75 -12.96
C LEU A 295 -1.80 14.22 -13.35
N GLY A 296 -2.95 14.45 -13.99
CA GLY A 296 -3.49 15.77 -14.26
C GLY A 296 -4.03 16.44 -12.99
N GLU A 297 -4.26 17.75 -13.05
CA GLU A 297 -4.68 18.53 -11.87
C GLU A 297 -6.02 18.06 -11.27
N ASN A 298 -6.94 17.57 -12.11
CA ASN A 298 -8.25 17.07 -11.68
C ASN A 298 -8.22 15.62 -11.17
N GLU A 299 -7.13 14.89 -11.42
CA GLU A 299 -7.00 13.46 -11.12
C GLU A 299 -6.21 13.19 -9.83
N ARG A 300 -5.35 14.13 -9.43
CA ARG A 300 -4.45 13.98 -8.26
C ARG A 300 -5.13 14.18 -6.91
N GLY A 301 -6.37 14.69 -6.89
CA GLY A 301 -7.12 14.94 -5.66
C GLY A 301 -7.94 13.72 -5.22
N VAL A 302 -8.09 13.57 -3.91
CA VAL A 302 -8.93 12.54 -3.24
C VAL A 302 -10.14 13.19 -2.55
N LYS A 303 -10.61 14.32 -3.09
CA LYS A 303 -11.77 15.07 -2.58
C LYS A 303 -12.95 14.14 -2.42
N GLY A 304 -13.74 14.26 -1.36
CA GLY A 304 -14.87 13.37 -1.08
C GLY A 304 -14.53 12.12 -0.26
N ILE A 305 -13.24 11.85 -0.01
CA ILE A 305 -12.77 10.96 1.06
C ILE A 305 -12.28 11.84 2.21
N LYS A 306 -13.18 12.18 3.13
CA LYS A 306 -13.04 13.28 4.10
C LYS A 306 -11.64 13.43 4.73
N CYS A 307 -11.08 12.37 5.30
CA CYS A 307 -9.75 12.49 5.93
C CYS A 307 -8.58 12.42 4.98
N LEU A 308 -8.74 11.92 3.75
CA LEU A 308 -7.65 11.94 2.79
C LEU A 308 -7.58 13.25 2.02
N GLU A 309 -8.72 13.90 1.80
CA GLU A 309 -8.86 15.07 0.91
C GLU A 309 -7.77 16.12 1.14
N VAL A 310 -7.53 16.47 2.40
CA VAL A 310 -6.55 17.47 2.79
C VAL A 310 -5.24 16.83 3.27
N THR A 311 -5.34 15.71 3.99
CA THR A 311 -4.19 15.01 4.59
C THR A 311 -3.22 14.50 3.53
N ARG A 312 -3.72 13.83 2.49
CA ARG A 312 -2.90 13.20 1.44
C ARG A 312 -2.70 14.07 0.20
N ASP A 313 -3.35 15.23 0.12
CA ASP A 313 -3.06 16.19 -0.96
C ASP A 313 -1.68 16.82 -0.77
N VAL A 314 -0.75 16.47 -1.65
CA VAL A 314 0.62 17.04 -1.71
C VAL A 314 0.61 18.56 -1.82
N GLY A 315 -0.41 19.16 -2.45
CA GLY A 315 -0.51 20.62 -2.58
C GLY A 315 -1.04 21.34 -1.33
N SER A 316 -1.61 20.62 -0.37
CA SER A 316 -2.12 21.19 0.87
C SER A 316 -1.02 21.28 1.93
N ASN A 317 -0.95 22.43 2.62
CA ASN A 317 0.00 22.66 3.71
C ASN A 317 -0.48 22.18 5.08
N THR A 318 -1.69 21.62 5.20
CA THR A 318 -2.28 21.16 6.46
C THR A 318 -2.81 19.75 6.36
N LEU A 319 -2.91 19.06 7.51
CA LEU A 319 -3.73 17.88 7.70
C LEU A 319 -5.21 18.27 7.90
N ILE A 320 -6.10 17.28 7.93
CA ILE A 320 -7.54 17.52 8.12
C ILE A 320 -7.90 18.21 9.46
N ASP A 321 -7.08 18.07 10.49
CA ASP A 321 -7.24 18.76 11.79
C ASP A 321 -6.56 20.14 11.85
N GLY A 322 -6.02 20.62 10.71
CA GLY A 322 -5.37 21.91 10.59
C GLY A 322 -3.89 21.93 11.00
N LYS A 323 -3.32 20.82 11.50
CA LYS A 323 -1.87 20.75 11.77
C LYS A 323 -1.07 20.97 10.49
N SER A 324 0.03 21.73 10.58
CA SER A 324 0.91 21.98 9.44
C SER A 324 1.66 20.72 8.98
N LYS A 325 1.74 20.50 7.66
CA LYS A 325 2.55 19.47 7.01
C LYS A 325 4.01 19.85 6.81
N VAL A 326 4.41 21.08 7.14
CA VAL A 326 5.82 21.48 7.08
C VAL A 326 6.66 20.57 7.96
N LEU A 327 7.71 19.98 7.39
CA LEU A 327 8.66 19.09 8.06
C LEU A 327 9.52 19.85 9.09
N SER A 328 8.90 20.17 10.22
CA SER A 328 9.49 20.85 11.35
C SER A 328 10.05 19.87 12.38
N LYS A 329 10.90 20.37 13.28
CA LYS A 329 11.42 19.58 14.40
C LYS A 329 10.29 18.98 15.25
N SER A 330 9.16 19.67 15.39
CA SER A 330 7.99 19.16 16.11
C SER A 330 7.38 17.92 15.43
N VAL A 331 7.27 17.95 14.10
CA VAL A 331 6.78 16.81 13.30
C VAL A 331 7.71 15.61 13.45
N VAL A 332 9.02 15.83 13.26
CA VAL A 332 10.03 14.77 13.39
C VAL A 332 10.07 14.20 14.82
N ASN A 333 10.10 15.06 15.83
CA ASN A 333 10.09 14.63 17.23
C ASN A 333 8.82 13.84 17.60
N THR A 334 7.67 14.20 17.00
CA THR A 334 6.42 13.46 17.22
C THR A 334 6.50 12.05 16.64
N PHE A 335 7.05 11.88 15.44
CA PHE A 335 7.20 10.56 14.82
C PHE A 335 8.07 9.62 15.67
N PHE A 336 9.19 10.15 16.17
CA PHE A 336 10.16 9.43 16.99
C PHE A 336 9.82 9.39 18.50
N SER A 337 8.69 9.99 18.92
CA SER A 337 8.35 9.99 20.34
C SER A 337 7.93 8.60 20.79
N PHE A 338 8.43 8.20 21.95
CA PHE A 338 8.16 6.90 22.59
C PHE A 338 6.71 6.75 23.09
N ILE A 339 6.03 7.85 23.40
CA ILE A 339 4.68 7.85 23.95
C ILE A 339 3.67 7.73 22.80
N GLU A 340 2.95 6.61 22.70
CA GLU A 340 1.94 6.41 21.65
C GLU A 340 0.85 7.48 21.72
N GLN A 341 0.59 8.12 20.59
CA GLN A 341 -0.51 9.07 20.41
C GLN A 341 -1.66 8.39 19.67
N PHE A 342 -2.88 8.71 20.09
CA PHE A 342 -4.07 8.30 19.34
C PHE A 342 -4.04 8.94 17.94
N SER A 343 -4.44 8.17 16.94
CA SER A 343 -4.57 8.63 15.55
C SER A 343 -5.89 8.11 15.00
N SER A 344 -6.62 8.99 14.34
CA SER A 344 -7.85 8.67 13.61
C SER A 344 -7.92 9.46 12.30
N CYS A 345 -8.95 9.17 11.51
CA CYS A 345 -9.29 9.89 10.30
C CYS A 345 -9.41 11.41 10.58
N GLU A 346 -10.06 11.84 11.67
CA GLU A 346 -10.28 13.25 12.02
C GLU A 346 -9.13 13.89 12.81
N SER A 347 -8.22 13.09 13.35
CA SER A 347 -7.11 13.55 14.18
C SER A 347 -5.86 12.73 13.87
N PRO A 348 -5.29 12.91 12.67
CA PRO A 348 -4.11 12.17 12.26
C PRO A 348 -2.90 12.49 13.15
N SER A 349 -2.08 11.46 13.38
CA SER A 349 -0.84 11.58 14.15
C SER A 349 0.39 11.41 13.26
N PHE A 350 1.39 12.27 13.44
CA PHE A 350 2.68 12.15 12.77
C PHE A 350 3.47 10.89 13.19
N GLN A 351 3.00 10.11 14.16
CA GLN A 351 3.56 8.78 14.48
C GLN A 351 3.24 7.71 13.44
N GLU A 352 2.25 7.96 12.57
CA GLU A 352 1.90 7.04 11.50
C GLU A 352 2.73 7.35 10.26
N VAL A 353 3.33 6.31 9.67
CA VAL A 353 4.18 6.41 8.47
C VAL A 353 3.48 7.11 7.30
N HIS A 354 2.17 6.91 7.15
CA HIS A 354 1.34 7.56 6.13
C HIS A 354 1.22 9.08 6.34
N ILE A 355 1.17 9.54 7.59
CA ILE A 355 1.02 10.96 7.93
C ILE A 355 2.37 11.67 7.86
N LEU A 356 3.45 11.03 8.34
CA LEU A 356 4.80 11.54 8.11
C LEU A 356 5.13 11.57 6.60
N GLY A 357 4.75 10.54 5.85
CA GLY A 357 4.89 10.47 4.40
C GLY A 357 4.19 11.64 3.69
N ALA A 358 2.98 12.01 4.12
CA ALA A 358 2.27 13.16 3.58
C ALA A 358 2.98 14.51 3.87
N SER A 359 3.54 14.68 5.08
CA SER A 359 4.36 15.85 5.43
C SER A 359 5.65 15.92 4.59
N LEU A 360 6.33 14.79 4.43
CA LEU A 360 7.50 14.66 3.58
C LEU A 360 7.17 15.02 2.12
N ALA A 361 6.08 14.48 1.58
CA ALA A 361 5.65 14.76 0.21
C ALA A 361 5.40 16.25 -0.02
N TYR A 362 4.61 16.89 0.85
CA TYR A 362 4.37 18.34 0.79
C TYR A 362 5.69 19.13 0.85
N SER A 363 6.51 18.92 1.88
CA SER A 363 7.75 19.67 2.08
C SER A 363 8.75 19.47 0.93
N MET A 364 8.86 18.25 0.40
CA MET A 364 9.73 17.95 -0.73
C MET A 364 9.21 18.58 -2.03
N ASP A 365 7.90 18.56 -2.29
CA ASP A 365 7.32 19.27 -3.45
C ASP A 365 7.55 20.77 -3.34
N GLN A 366 7.33 21.38 -2.18
CA GLN A 366 7.54 22.83 -2.03
C GLN A 366 9.02 23.22 -2.23
N PHE A 367 9.95 22.46 -1.64
CA PHE A 367 11.38 22.64 -1.89
C PHE A 367 11.74 22.48 -3.38
N MET A 368 11.18 21.46 -4.06
CA MET A 368 11.38 21.27 -5.50
C MET A 368 10.72 22.34 -6.36
N SER A 369 9.55 22.85 -5.96
CA SER A 369 8.84 23.92 -6.65
C SER A 369 9.60 25.23 -6.63
N ALA A 370 10.35 25.49 -5.55
CA ALA A 370 11.26 26.63 -5.49
C ALA A 370 12.43 26.50 -6.50
N MET A 371 12.78 25.29 -6.92
CA MET A 371 13.81 25.04 -7.95
C MET A 371 13.26 24.98 -9.37
N THR A 372 12.10 24.34 -9.56
CA THR A 372 11.56 24.06 -10.90
C THR A 372 10.05 23.82 -10.89
N SER A 373 9.37 24.29 -11.94
CA SER A 373 7.97 23.97 -12.22
C SER A 373 7.79 22.69 -13.05
N SER A 374 8.87 22.11 -13.59
CA SER A 374 8.80 20.95 -14.48
C SER A 374 8.56 19.65 -13.71
N LYS A 375 7.37 19.06 -13.85
CA LYS A 375 7.03 17.73 -13.31
C LYS A 375 8.06 16.66 -13.71
N SER A 376 8.56 16.70 -14.95
CA SER A 376 9.59 15.76 -15.42
C SER A 376 10.90 15.91 -14.65
N GLN A 377 11.33 17.14 -14.36
CA GLN A 377 12.54 17.36 -13.56
C GLN A 377 12.35 16.93 -12.10
N LYS A 378 11.16 17.18 -11.52
CA LYS A 378 10.82 16.71 -10.18
C LYS A 378 10.82 15.18 -10.07
N LEU A 379 10.27 14.47 -11.07
CA LEU A 379 10.34 13.01 -11.15
C LEU A 379 11.79 12.50 -11.20
N GLN A 380 12.66 13.16 -11.98
CA GLN A 380 14.08 12.80 -12.03
C GLN A 380 14.77 13.02 -10.67
N ILE A 381 14.49 14.13 -9.99
CA ILE A 381 15.00 14.42 -8.64
C ILE A 381 14.60 13.32 -7.65
N LEU A 382 13.35 12.88 -7.67
CA LEU A 382 12.88 11.80 -6.80
C LEU A 382 13.59 10.47 -7.07
N VAL A 383 13.74 10.10 -8.34
CA VAL A 383 14.45 8.87 -8.70
C VAL A 383 15.92 8.92 -8.29
N ASP A 384 16.56 10.06 -8.47
CA ASP A 384 17.96 10.25 -8.05
C ASP A 384 18.11 10.14 -6.53
N TRP A 385 17.16 10.68 -5.77
CA TRP A 385 17.12 10.55 -4.32
C TRP A 385 16.98 9.09 -3.86
N VAL A 386 16.03 8.34 -4.42
CA VAL A 386 15.84 6.92 -4.05
C VAL A 386 17.06 6.07 -4.43
N LYS A 387 17.76 6.41 -5.53
CA LYS A 387 19.06 5.78 -5.87
C LYS A 387 20.14 6.11 -4.85
N ASP A 388 20.20 7.34 -4.36
CA ASP A 388 21.15 7.73 -3.32
C ASP A 388 20.83 7.00 -2.01
N MET A 389 19.55 6.90 -1.64
CA MET A 389 19.10 6.10 -0.49
C MET A 389 19.59 4.66 -0.61
N LYS A 390 19.36 4.02 -1.76
CA LYS A 390 19.85 2.65 -2.03
C LYS A 390 21.35 2.52 -1.83
N THR A 391 22.11 3.48 -2.37
CA THR A 391 23.58 3.46 -2.33
C THR A 391 24.10 3.63 -0.90
N ASN A 392 23.42 4.42 -0.08
CA ASN A 392 23.84 4.73 1.28
C ASN A 392 23.20 3.83 2.35
N HIS A 393 22.13 3.09 2.03
CA HIS A 393 21.34 2.35 3.00
C HIS A 393 22.17 1.39 3.85
N SER A 394 23.06 0.59 3.27
CA SER A 394 23.88 -0.38 4.02
C SER A 394 24.81 0.27 5.04
N LYS A 395 25.27 1.49 4.77
CA LYS A 395 26.12 2.27 5.69
C LYS A 395 25.27 2.93 6.78
N LEU A 396 24.13 3.49 6.39
CA LEU A 396 23.32 4.33 7.29
C LEU A 396 22.39 3.51 8.19
N LYS A 397 21.99 2.30 7.79
CA LYS A 397 21.09 1.45 8.59
C LYS A 397 21.64 1.04 9.97
N GLU A 398 22.95 1.19 10.18
CA GLU A 398 23.61 0.94 11.47
C GLU A 398 23.45 2.14 12.44
N HIS A 399 22.93 3.27 11.97
CA HIS A 399 22.58 4.41 12.81
C HIS A 399 21.22 4.20 13.50
N TYR A 400 20.98 4.99 14.54
CA TYR A 400 19.64 5.13 15.10
C TYR A 400 18.67 5.74 14.07
N PRO A 401 17.36 5.38 14.10
CA PRO A 401 16.35 5.80 13.13
C PRO A 401 16.28 7.31 12.87
N GLU A 402 16.39 8.14 13.91
CA GLU A 402 16.40 9.60 13.83
C GLU A 402 17.57 10.09 12.97
N LYS A 403 18.75 9.53 13.19
CA LYS A 403 19.97 9.89 12.47
C LYS A 403 19.96 9.37 11.03
N TYR A 404 19.41 8.17 10.80
CA TYR A 404 19.16 7.68 9.45
C TYR A 404 18.23 8.63 8.68
N PHE A 405 17.15 9.08 9.34
CA PHE A 405 16.19 10.02 8.75
C PHE A 405 16.87 11.35 8.38
N GLU A 406 17.61 11.94 9.32
CA GLU A 406 18.30 13.21 9.09
C GLU A 406 19.31 13.09 7.94
N GLU A 407 20.18 12.08 7.95
CA GLU A 407 21.23 11.94 6.93
C GLU A 407 20.63 11.68 5.53
N MET A 408 19.57 10.87 5.40
CA MET A 408 18.92 10.64 4.10
C MET A 408 18.24 11.88 3.54
N MET A 409 17.64 12.71 4.40
CA MET A 409 17.06 14.00 3.97
C MET A 409 18.14 15.05 3.69
N SER A 410 19.23 15.08 4.44
CA SER A 410 20.36 15.97 4.14
C SER A 410 20.99 15.63 2.78
N LEU A 411 21.12 14.35 2.42
CA LEU A 411 21.56 13.94 1.08
C LEU A 411 20.63 14.47 -0.03
N PHE A 412 19.31 14.36 0.16
CA PHE A 412 18.33 14.93 -0.76
C PHE A 412 18.54 16.44 -0.95
N VAL A 413 18.67 17.18 0.15
CA VAL A 413 18.80 18.64 0.10
C VAL A 413 20.14 19.05 -0.49
N GLU A 414 21.26 18.54 0.01
CA GLU A 414 22.61 18.94 -0.41
C GLU A 414 22.84 18.73 -1.91
N LYS A 415 22.35 17.61 -2.46
CA LYS A 415 22.49 17.30 -3.89
C LYS A 415 21.68 18.25 -4.78
N ASN A 416 20.58 18.81 -4.26
CA ASN A 416 19.69 19.66 -5.02
C ASN A 416 19.88 21.16 -4.75
N LEU A 417 20.57 21.56 -3.68
CA LEU A 417 20.94 22.96 -3.42
C LEU A 417 21.70 23.62 -4.58
N GLN A 418 22.55 22.87 -5.27
CA GLN A 418 23.29 23.34 -6.45
C GLN A 418 22.40 23.64 -7.68
N LYS A 419 21.10 23.29 -7.64
CA LYS A 419 20.14 23.54 -8.73
C LYS A 419 19.40 24.88 -8.58
N PHE A 420 19.54 25.56 -7.45
CA PHE A 420 19.04 26.92 -7.28
C PHE A 420 19.93 27.93 -8.01
N ASN A 421 19.38 29.12 -8.31
CA ASN A 421 20.14 30.19 -8.96
C ASN A 421 21.30 30.69 -8.08
N ASN A 422 21.10 30.69 -6.77
CA ASN A 422 22.12 30.96 -5.78
C ASN A 422 21.85 30.16 -4.49
N ILE A 423 22.87 30.05 -3.64
CA ILE A 423 22.80 29.24 -2.42
C ILE A 423 21.86 29.82 -1.36
N GLU A 424 21.72 31.15 -1.29
CA GLU A 424 20.87 31.84 -0.31
C GLU A 424 19.39 31.49 -0.53
N GLU A 425 18.94 31.51 -1.78
CA GLU A 425 17.59 31.09 -2.20
C GLU A 425 17.32 29.63 -1.79
N GLY A 426 18.28 28.74 -2.07
CA GLY A 426 18.18 27.33 -1.67
C GLY A 426 18.09 27.17 -0.15
N CYS A 427 18.89 27.90 0.61
CA CYS A 427 18.87 27.83 2.07
C CYS A 427 17.60 28.42 2.68
N GLU A 428 17.02 29.47 2.10
CA GLU A 428 15.72 29.99 2.54
C GLU A 428 14.60 28.99 2.25
N ALA A 429 14.65 28.28 1.12
CA ALA A 429 13.71 27.18 0.83
C ALA A 429 13.85 26.02 1.85
N VAL A 430 15.07 25.65 2.24
CA VAL A 430 15.31 24.65 3.30
C VAL A 430 14.70 25.11 4.63
N LYS A 431 14.97 26.36 5.03
CA LYS A 431 14.44 26.93 6.28
C LYS A 431 12.91 26.98 6.29
N THR A 432 12.31 27.29 5.15
CA THR A 432 10.86 27.44 5.02
C THR A 432 10.14 26.09 5.02
N TYR A 433 10.63 25.13 4.23
CA TYR A 433 9.90 23.90 3.95
C TYR A 433 10.46 22.66 4.64
N LEU A 434 11.75 22.66 4.98
CA LEU A 434 12.46 21.54 5.61
C LEU A 434 13.19 21.96 6.91
N PRO A 435 12.58 22.76 7.83
CA PRO A 435 13.28 23.30 9.00
C PRO A 435 13.78 22.25 10.01
N ALA A 436 13.36 20.99 9.90
CA ALA A 436 13.92 19.90 10.68
C ALA A 436 15.30 19.44 10.19
N ILE A 437 15.66 19.72 8.94
CA ILE A 437 16.85 19.16 8.29
C ILE A 437 18.01 20.12 8.47
N ASN A 438 19.07 19.66 9.12
CA ASN A 438 20.30 20.44 9.24
C ASN A 438 21.17 20.25 8.00
N VAL A 439 21.59 21.35 7.39
CA VAL A 439 22.40 21.35 6.18
C VAL A 439 23.62 22.21 6.40
N ASN A 440 24.80 21.59 6.45
CA ASN A 440 26.06 22.25 6.77
C ASN A 440 26.35 23.46 5.87
N ARG A 441 25.97 23.37 4.58
CA ARG A 441 26.16 24.48 3.61
C ARG A 441 25.30 25.71 3.91
N CYS A 442 24.18 25.54 4.60
CA CYS A 442 23.30 26.64 4.98
C CYS A 442 23.66 27.25 6.34
N SER A 443 24.58 26.63 7.09
CA SER A 443 25.04 27.14 8.40
C SER A 443 25.96 28.37 8.30
N HIS A 444 26.49 28.68 7.12
CA HIS A 444 27.42 29.79 6.87
C HIS A 444 26.90 30.84 5.89
N ALA A 445 25.73 30.62 5.29
CA ALA A 445 25.04 31.61 4.45
C ALA A 445 24.20 32.60 5.29
N ILE A 446 24.48 32.68 6.60
CA ILE A 446 23.81 33.51 7.60
C ILE A 446 24.84 34.47 8.21
#